data_AF-A0A7I8WGV5-F1
#
_entry.id   AF-A0A7I8WGV5-F1
#
_cell.length_a   1.000
_cell.length_b   1.000
_cell.length_c   1.000
_cell.angle_alpha   90.00
_cell.angle_beta   90.00
_cell.angle_gamma   90.00
#
_symmetry.space_group_name_H-M   'P 1'
#
loop_
_entity.id
_entity.type
_entity.pdbx_description
1 polymer ?
#
loop_
_entity_poly.entity_id
_entity_poly.type
_entity_poly.pdbx_seq_one_letter_code
_entity_poly.pdbx_strand_id
1 'polypeptide(L)'
;MDKRDFLQMWKDIPEQNEVQFQINNSQGLSADDICQKLQRNNVFTVAQRNVDGQDLLYHSIKYTNQIYILSELKMQQGNPTLTLSLKSRHLAAISNINEVYQTILSN
;
A
#
# COMPACT_ATOMS: atom_id res chain seq x y z
N MET A 1 12.19 -6.82 1.26
CA MET A 1 11.53 -8.05 0.77
C MET A 1 11.64 -8.03 -0.74
N ASP A 2 12.08 -9.11 -1.36
CA ASP A 2 12.21 -9.15 -2.81
C ASP A 2 10.84 -9.21 -3.50
N LYS A 3 10.78 -8.69 -4.73
CA LYS A 3 9.55 -8.72 -5.55
C LYS A 3 9.01 -10.13 -5.76
N ARG A 4 9.90 -11.14 -5.78
CA ARG A 4 9.53 -12.55 -5.92
C ARG A 4 8.77 -13.04 -4.69
N ASP A 5 9.31 -12.80 -3.49
CA ASP A 5 8.65 -13.11 -2.21
C ASP A 5 7.34 -12.35 -2.05
N PHE A 6 7.28 -11.08 -2.49
CA PHE A 6 6.05 -10.30 -2.52
C PHE A 6 4.95 -10.97 -3.35
N LEU A 7 5.25 -11.32 -4.60
CA LEU A 7 4.29 -11.99 -5.50
C LEU A 7 3.86 -13.35 -4.96
N GLN A 8 4.79 -14.09 -4.35
CA GLN A 8 4.49 -15.38 -3.76
C GLN A 8 3.55 -15.25 -2.56
N MET A 9 3.83 -14.34 -1.62
CA MET A 9 2.92 -14.07 -0.50
C MET A 9 1.58 -13.49 -0.97
N TRP A 10 1.57 -12.66 -2.01
CA TRP A 10 0.34 -12.08 -2.56
C TRP A 10 -0.60 -13.14 -3.12
N LYS A 11 -0.03 -14.16 -3.78
CA LYS A 11 -0.78 -15.32 -4.30
C LYS A 11 -1.17 -16.31 -3.21
N ASP A 12 -0.34 -16.44 -2.18
CA ASP A 12 -0.57 -17.35 -1.06
C ASP A 12 -1.69 -16.85 -0.12
N ILE A 13 -1.78 -15.53 0.09
CA ILE A 13 -2.86 -14.93 0.89
C ILE A 13 -4.17 -14.96 0.07
N PRO A 14 -5.23 -15.60 0.56
CA PRO A 14 -6.51 -15.65 -0.14
C PRO A 14 -7.11 -14.25 -0.25
N GLU A 15 -7.79 -13.96 -1.37
CA GLU A 15 -8.44 -12.66 -1.64
C GLU A 15 -9.50 -12.29 -0.59
N GLN A 16 -10.00 -13.26 0.16
CA GLN A 16 -10.88 -13.07 1.32
C GLN A 16 -10.24 -12.20 2.41
N ASN A 17 -8.90 -12.21 2.47
CA ASN A 17 -8.09 -11.40 3.37
C ASN A 17 -7.53 -10.15 2.67
N GLU A 18 -8.02 -9.84 1.47
CA GLU A 18 -7.79 -8.56 0.82
C GLU A 18 -8.88 -7.58 1.25
N VAL A 19 -8.46 -6.41 1.72
CA VAL A 19 -9.37 -5.31 2.02
C VAL A 19 -8.93 -4.11 1.21
N GLN A 20 -9.86 -3.61 0.40
CA GLN A 20 -9.66 -2.39 -0.37
C GLN A 20 -10.26 -1.20 0.36
N PHE A 21 -9.46 -0.14 0.46
CA PHE A 21 -9.81 1.12 1.05
C PHE A 21 -9.68 2.23 0.01
N GLN A 22 -10.52 3.24 0.13
CA GLN A 22 -10.43 4.46 -0.66
C GLN A 22 -9.88 5.57 0.23
N ILE A 23 -8.76 6.16 -0.18
CA ILE A 23 -8.12 7.25 0.54
C ILE A 23 -8.19 8.50 -0.32
N ASN A 24 -8.66 9.61 0.26
CA ASN A 24 -8.69 10.87 -0.43
C ASN A 24 -7.35 11.59 -0.26
N ASN A 25 -6.66 11.79 -1.37
CA ASN A 25 -5.47 12.60 -1.48
C ASN A 25 -5.84 14.07 -1.66
N SER A 26 -6.38 14.68 -0.60
CA SER A 26 -6.73 16.11 -0.60
C SER A 26 -5.54 17.03 -0.82
N GLN A 27 -4.32 16.54 -0.57
CA GLN A 27 -3.05 17.27 -0.72
C GLN A 27 -2.48 17.22 -2.15
N GLY A 28 -3.01 16.36 -3.03
CA GLY A 28 -2.45 16.17 -4.38
C GLY A 28 -1.02 15.59 -4.39
N LEU A 29 -0.66 14.82 -3.35
CA LEU A 29 0.65 14.15 -3.23
C LEU A 29 0.87 13.20 -4.42
N SER A 30 2.05 13.22 -5.03
CA SER A 30 2.38 12.30 -6.13
C SER A 30 2.76 10.92 -5.58
N ALA A 31 2.77 9.92 -6.47
CA ALA A 31 3.21 8.57 -6.14
C ALA A 31 4.58 8.53 -5.43
N ASP A 32 5.51 9.40 -5.83
CA ASP A 32 6.84 9.52 -5.22
C ASP A 32 6.79 10.10 -3.79
N ASP A 33 6.00 11.17 -3.56
CA ASP A 33 5.82 11.75 -2.23
C ASP A 33 5.23 10.75 -1.24
N ILE A 34 4.23 9.99 -1.70
CA ILE A 34 3.60 8.94 -0.90
C ILE A 34 4.62 7.85 -0.58
N CYS A 35 5.37 7.38 -1.60
CA CYS A 35 6.45 6.42 -1.44
C CYS A 35 7.49 6.90 -0.41
N GLN A 36 7.95 8.14 -0.50
CA GLN A 36 8.91 8.71 0.46
C GLN A 36 8.36 8.76 1.89
N LYS A 37 7.12 9.24 2.06
CA LYS A 37 6.47 9.31 3.37
C LYS A 37 6.25 7.91 3.96
N LEU A 38 5.82 6.95 3.14
CA LEU A 38 5.66 5.55 3.52
C LEU A 38 7.00 4.92 3.91
N GLN A 39 8.05 5.16 3.14
CA GLN A 39 9.40 4.66 3.43
C GLN A 39 9.93 5.16 4.78
N ARG A 40 9.63 6.41 5.16
CA ARG A 40 9.92 6.94 6.51
C ARG A 40 9.18 6.21 7.63
N ASN A 41 8.07 5.55 7.33
CA ASN A 41 7.24 4.80 8.27
C ASN A 41 7.48 3.28 8.20
N ASN A 42 8.67 2.85 7.75
CA ASN A 42 9.04 1.43 7.58
C ASN A 42 8.21 0.66 6.54
N VAL A 43 7.62 1.37 5.58
CA VAL A 43 6.90 0.78 4.45
C VAL A 43 7.79 0.79 3.22
N PHE A 44 8.22 -0.38 2.76
CA PHE A 44 9.18 -0.49 1.67
C PHE A 44 8.49 -0.70 0.33
N THR A 45 8.71 0.20 -0.61
CA THR A 45 8.25 0.06 -1.99
C THR A 45 8.99 -1.07 -2.68
N VAL A 46 8.24 -2.07 -3.12
CA VAL A 46 8.76 -3.26 -3.80
C VAL A 46 8.76 -3.05 -5.31
N ALA A 47 7.70 -2.43 -5.83
CA ALA A 47 7.57 -2.14 -7.26
C ALA A 47 6.68 -0.93 -7.48
N GLN A 48 6.95 -0.19 -8.55
CA GLN A 48 6.08 0.85 -9.06
C GLN A 48 5.80 0.53 -10.53
N ARG A 49 4.54 0.68 -10.94
CA ARG A 49 4.10 0.59 -12.32
C ARG A 49 3.27 1.81 -12.63
N ASN A 50 3.52 2.42 -13.77
CA ASN A 50 2.61 3.38 -14.36
C ASN A 50 1.88 2.68 -15.51
N VAL A 51 0.54 2.68 -15.49
CA VAL A 51 -0.31 2.03 -16.49
C VAL A 51 -1.39 3.03 -16.90
N ASP A 52 -1.44 3.44 -18.16
CA ASP A 52 -2.48 4.33 -18.72
C ASP A 52 -2.73 5.62 -17.89
N GLY A 53 -1.68 6.23 -17.33
CA GLY A 53 -1.81 7.43 -16.48
C GLY A 53 -2.23 7.14 -15.03
N GLN A 54 -2.17 5.87 -14.63
CA GLN A 54 -2.42 5.41 -13.26
C GLN A 54 -1.14 4.84 -12.66
N ASP A 55 -0.75 5.34 -11.50
CA ASP A 55 0.37 4.83 -10.73
C ASP A 55 -0.09 3.71 -9.80
N LEU A 56 0.42 2.51 -10.02
CA LEU A 56 0.27 1.35 -9.16
C LEU A 56 1.58 1.14 -8.40
N LEU A 57 1.52 1.31 -7.09
CA LEU A 57 2.63 1.19 -6.16
C LEU A 57 2.42 -0.04 -5.28
N TYR A 58 3.39 -0.94 -5.27
CA TYR A 58 3.39 -2.13 -4.45
C TYR A 58 4.34 -1.91 -3.28
N HIS A 59 3.84 -2.05 -2.06
CA HIS A 59 4.66 -1.92 -0.86
C HIS A 59 4.56 -3.14 0.04
N SER A 60 5.65 -3.39 0.74
CA SER A 60 5.75 -4.41 1.77
C SER A 60 6.01 -3.74 3.11
N ILE A 61 5.26 -4.17 4.12
CA ILE A 61 5.40 -3.70 5.50
C ILE A 61 5.80 -4.90 6.33
N LYS A 62 6.88 -4.75 7.10
CA LYS A 62 7.37 -5.80 8.01
C LYS A 62 7.10 -5.38 9.44
N TYR A 63 6.21 -6.09 10.12
CA TYR A 63 5.98 -5.91 11.55
C TYR A 63 7.07 -6.61 12.37
N THR A 64 7.23 -6.15 13.62
CA THR A 64 8.16 -6.70 14.61
C THR A 64 7.95 -8.20 14.90
N ASN A 65 6.73 -8.71 14.69
CA ASN A 65 6.39 -10.13 14.86
C ASN A 65 6.67 -11.00 13.62
N GLN A 66 7.54 -10.57 12.69
CA GLN A 66 7.76 -11.24 11.39
C GLN A 66 6.50 -11.37 10.52
N ILE A 67 5.46 -10.59 10.83
CA ILE A 67 4.25 -10.51 10.01
C ILE A 67 4.54 -9.58 8.84
N TYR A 68 4.27 -10.07 7.63
CA TYR A 68 4.35 -9.28 6.41
C TYR A 68 2.95 -8.83 6.01
N ILE A 69 2.82 -7.55 5.72
CA ILE A 69 1.63 -6.97 5.11
C ILE A 69 2.00 -6.47 3.74
N LEU A 70 1.17 -6.81 2.77
CA LEU A 70 1.31 -6.39 1.40
C LEU A 70 0.31 -5.28 1.15
N SER A 71 0.76 -4.23 0.50
CA SER A 71 -0.12 -3.15 0.05
C SER A 71 0.08 -2.89 -1.43
N GLU A 72 -1.02 -2.60 -2.10
CA GLU A 72 -1.06 -2.07 -3.46
C GLU A 72 -1.81 -0.75 -3.39
N LEU A 73 -1.15 0.34 -3.76
CA LEU A 73 -1.75 1.66 -3.84
C LEU A 73 -1.90 2.03 -5.31
N LYS A 74 -3.11 2.33 -5.72
CA LYS A 74 -3.50 2.67 -7.07
C LYS A 74 -3.97 4.11 -7.10
N MET A 75 -3.33 4.91 -7.94
CA MET A 75 -3.51 6.35 -8.02
C MET A 75 -3.80 6.76 -9.46
N GLN A 76 -4.91 7.46 -9.71
CA GLN A 76 -5.24 7.97 -11.04
C GLN A 76 -4.84 9.42 -11.17
N GLN A 77 -4.12 9.78 -12.24
CA GLN A 77 -3.92 11.18 -12.59
C GLN A 77 -5.27 11.86 -12.82
N GLY A 78 -5.49 12.98 -12.14
CA GLY A 78 -6.75 13.75 -12.20
C GLY A 78 -7.83 13.29 -11.22
N ASN A 79 -7.63 12.20 -10.47
CA ASN A 79 -8.57 11.75 -9.45
C ASN A 79 -7.97 11.94 -8.06
N PRO A 80 -8.62 12.66 -7.13
CA PRO A 80 -8.10 12.83 -5.78
C PRO A 80 -8.24 11.55 -4.95
N THR A 81 -8.98 10.54 -5.42
CA THR A 81 -9.17 9.28 -4.69
C THR A 81 -8.12 8.25 -5.10
N LEU A 82 -7.40 7.75 -4.10
CA LEU A 82 -6.46 6.64 -4.17
C LEU A 82 -7.16 5.36 -3.73
N THR A 83 -6.93 4.26 -4.43
CA THR A 83 -7.38 2.94 -4.00
C THR A 83 -6.23 2.20 -3.35
N LEU A 84 -6.31 1.95 -2.05
CA LEU A 84 -5.33 1.17 -1.29
C LEU A 84 -5.88 -0.23 -1.05
N SER A 85 -5.30 -1.23 -1.68
CA SER A 85 -5.56 -2.64 -1.44
C SER A 85 -4.55 -3.18 -0.43
N LEU A 86 -5.02 -3.74 0.68
CA LEU A 86 -4.19 -4.34 1.71
C LEU A 86 -4.46 -5.82 1.80
N LYS A 87 -3.39 -6.62 1.80
CA LYS A 87 -3.42 -8.07 1.93
C LYS A 87 -2.55 -8.50 3.09
N SER A 88 -3.13 -9.23 4.03
CA SER A 88 -2.39 -9.78 5.17
C SER A 88 -3.08 -11.04 5.69
N ARG A 89 -2.30 -11.98 6.25
CA ARG A 89 -2.87 -13.08 7.04
C ARG A 89 -3.55 -12.59 8.33
N HIS A 90 -3.28 -11.36 8.76
CA HIS A 90 -3.83 -10.76 9.97
C HIS A 90 -4.66 -9.52 9.60
N LEU A 91 -5.98 -9.69 9.51
CA LEU A 91 -6.93 -8.60 9.22
C LEU A 91 -6.85 -7.45 10.23
N ALA A 92 -6.56 -7.74 11.51
CA ALA A 92 -6.39 -6.71 12.53
C ALA A 92 -5.27 -5.71 12.18
N ALA A 93 -4.19 -6.19 11.56
CA ALA A 93 -3.08 -5.33 11.17
C ALA A 93 -3.38 -4.53 9.89
N ILE A 94 -4.33 -4.98 9.06
CA ILE A 94 -4.81 -4.24 7.88
C ILE A 94 -5.49 -2.93 8.30
N SER A 95 -6.38 -3.00 9.29
CA SER A 95 -7.08 -1.80 9.80
C SER A 95 -6.10 -0.75 10.33
N ASN A 96 -5.10 -1.18 11.11
CA ASN A 96 -4.05 -0.28 11.60
C ASN A 96 -3.25 0.36 10.46
N ILE A 97 -2.92 -0.40 9.41
CA ILE A 97 -2.20 0.15 8.25
C ILE A 97 -3.04 1.16 7.49
N ASN A 98 -4.34 0.92 7.31
CA ASN A 98 -5.20 1.91 6.68
C ASN A 98 -5.19 3.25 7.45
N GLU A 99 -5.30 3.22 8.78
CA GLU A 99 -5.21 4.44 9.60
C GLU A 99 -3.83 5.13 9.49
N VAL A 100 -2.76 4.35 9.46
CA VAL A 100 -1.40 4.85 9.24
C VAL A 100 -1.29 5.52 7.87
N TYR A 101 -1.79 4.90 6.80
CA TYR A 101 -1.79 5.50 5.47
C TYR A 101 -2.58 6.81 5.44
N GLN A 102 -3.79 6.84 6.02
CA GLN A 102 -4.57 8.08 6.10
C GLN A 102 -3.84 9.17 6.89
N THR A 103 -3.19 8.81 7.99
CA THR A 103 -2.43 9.75 8.83
C THR A 103 -1.22 10.30 8.09
N ILE A 104 -0.50 9.45 7.37
CA ILE A 104 0.69 9.81 6.59
C ILE A 104 0.32 10.72 5.42
N LEU A 105 -0.81 10.44 4.76
CA LEU A 105 -1.32 11.23 3.63
C LEU A 105 -1.99 12.54 4.08
N SER A 106 -2.42 12.63 5.35
CA SER A 106 -3.00 13.83 5.93
C SER A 106 -1.98 14.75 6.61
N ASN A 107 -0.86 14.22 7.10
CA ASN A 107 0.34 14.99 7.50
C ASN A 107 1.15 15.39 6.27
#